data_AF-A0A7K8PYW7-F1
#
_entry.id   AF-A0A7K8PYW7-F1
#
_cell.length_a   1.000
_cell.length_b   1.000
_cell.length_c   1.000
_cell.angle_alpha   90.00
_cell.angle_beta   90.00
_cell.angle_gamma   90.00
#
_symmetry.space_group_name_H-M   'P 1'
#
loop_
_entity.id
_entity.type
_entity.pdbx_description
1 polymer ?
#
loop_
_entity_poly.entity_id
_entity_poly.type
_entity_poly.pdbx_seq_one_letter_code
_entity_poly.pdbx_strand_id
1 'polypeptide(L)'
;VSFAGVSAGGTTEDGFSLSFQVNHLGHFLLTQLLLERLQSCAPSRVVIVASSAHCAGRLHPDTLGRPPPGPLSTFQDYCDSKLANVLHARELATRLQGTQVTCYAVHPGFVNTELFRHAPLWLKPLFLPLAWLFFLDAAEGAQTSLHCATQEGIECFSGRYFADCHLQEPWPLARDDRLARALWEASERLVGLGGAGGSPSP
;
A
#
# COMPACT_ATOMS: atom_id res chain seq x y z
N VAL A 1 -2.13 12.17 -3.08
CA VAL A 1 -2.53 10.78 -3.46
C VAL A 1 -1.28 10.07 -3.95
N SER A 2 -0.99 8.86 -3.46
CA SER A 2 0.22 8.12 -3.84
C SER A 2 -0.08 7.02 -4.86
N PHE A 3 0.29 7.24 -6.13
CA PHE A 3 -0.09 6.39 -7.27
C PHE A 3 1.02 5.47 -7.80
N ALA A 4 2.25 5.56 -7.30
CA ALA A 4 3.35 4.77 -7.85
C ALA A 4 3.18 3.27 -7.52
N GLY A 5 3.22 2.41 -8.53
CA GLY A 5 3.07 0.97 -8.37
C GLY A 5 3.93 0.24 -9.38
N VAL A 6 4.88 -0.58 -8.91
CA VAL A 6 5.73 -1.43 -9.74
C VAL A 6 5.45 -2.89 -9.39
N SER A 7 5.38 -3.74 -10.42
CA SER A 7 5.52 -5.20 -10.32
C SER A 7 6.62 -5.62 -11.26
N ALA A 8 7.85 -5.49 -10.77
CA ALA A 8 9.05 -5.88 -11.47
C ALA A 8 9.90 -6.66 -10.47
N GLY A 9 10.47 -7.77 -10.94
CA GLY A 9 11.45 -8.52 -10.15
C GLY A 9 12.76 -7.74 -10.09
N GLY A 10 13.48 -7.89 -8.98
CA GLY A 10 14.77 -7.24 -8.78
C GLY A 10 15.00 -6.86 -7.33
N THR A 11 16.27 -6.61 -7.01
CA THR A 11 16.69 -6.09 -5.71
C THR A 11 17.23 -4.68 -5.91
N THR A 12 16.82 -3.76 -5.06
CA THR A 12 17.30 -2.37 -5.05
C THR A 12 18.70 -2.28 -4.47
N GLU A 13 19.32 -1.10 -4.58
CA GLU A 13 20.63 -0.83 -3.95
C GLU A 13 20.59 -0.97 -2.42
N ASP A 14 19.43 -0.73 -1.81
CA ASP A 14 19.18 -0.91 -0.37
C ASP A 14 18.98 -2.38 0.05
N GLY A 15 19.05 -3.32 -0.91
CA GLY A 15 18.91 -4.75 -0.65
C GLY A 15 17.46 -5.23 -0.50
N PHE A 16 16.48 -4.39 -0.83
CA PHE A 16 15.06 -4.74 -0.77
C PHE A 16 14.52 -5.23 -2.10
N SER A 17 13.43 -5.99 -2.08
CA SER A 17 12.68 -6.27 -3.29
C SER A 17 12.13 -4.97 -3.89
N LEU A 18 12.32 -4.80 -5.20
CA LEU A 18 11.97 -3.57 -5.92
C LEU A 18 10.50 -3.19 -5.74
N SER A 19 9.58 -4.16 -5.87
CA SER A 19 8.15 -3.88 -5.77
C SER A 19 7.77 -3.50 -4.35
N PHE A 20 8.28 -4.21 -3.33
CA PHE A 20 8.06 -3.85 -1.94
C PHE A 20 8.62 -2.47 -1.56
N GLN A 21 9.84 -2.14 -1.98
CA GLN A 21 10.43 -0.85 -1.68
C GLN A 21 9.67 0.30 -2.33
N VAL A 22 9.35 0.19 -3.63
CA VAL A 22 8.65 1.26 -4.36
C VAL A 22 7.22 1.41 -3.85
N ASN A 23 6.50 0.31 -3.67
CA ASN A 23 5.06 0.36 -3.40
C ASN A 23 4.74 0.67 -1.94
N HIS A 24 5.60 0.25 -1.01
CA HIS A 24 5.37 0.38 0.44
C HIS A 24 6.43 1.24 1.14
N LEU A 25 7.72 0.85 1.16
CA LEU A 25 8.73 1.54 1.99
C LEU A 25 8.95 3.01 1.60
N GLY A 26 9.02 3.30 0.30
CA GLY A 26 9.16 4.67 -0.20
C GLY A 26 7.95 5.54 0.17
N HIS A 27 6.75 4.99 0.06
CA HIS A 27 5.52 5.68 0.45
C HIS A 27 5.35 5.82 1.95
N PHE A 28 5.78 4.82 2.71
CA PHE A 28 5.82 4.87 4.17
C PHE A 28 6.69 6.05 4.60
N LEU A 29 7.93 6.12 4.12
CA LEU A 29 8.85 7.22 4.41
C LEU A 29 8.29 8.58 3.97
N LEU A 30 7.78 8.68 2.74
CA LEU A 30 7.16 9.91 2.24
C LEU A 30 6.02 10.39 3.15
N THR A 31 5.17 9.46 3.61
CA THR A 31 4.06 9.78 4.50
C THR A 31 4.55 10.27 5.86
N GLN A 32 5.60 9.65 6.42
CA GLN A 32 6.21 10.12 7.67
C GLN A 32 6.78 11.56 7.53
N LEU A 33 7.49 11.84 6.43
CA LEU A 33 8.09 13.15 6.18
C LEU A 33 7.05 14.26 5.98
N LEU A 34 5.87 13.92 5.45
CA LEU A 34 4.78 14.88 5.22
C LEU A 34 3.83 14.98 6.42
N LEU A 35 3.97 14.12 7.43
CA LEU A 35 2.96 13.96 8.47
C LEU A 35 2.74 15.23 9.30
N GLU A 36 3.82 15.91 9.69
CA GLU A 36 3.75 17.17 10.43
C GLU A 36 3.01 18.25 9.63
N ARG A 37 3.29 18.35 8.32
CA ARG A 37 2.64 19.31 7.43
C ARG A 37 1.16 19.00 7.24
N LEU A 38 0.80 17.72 7.05
CA LEU A 38 -0.60 17.29 6.95
C LEU A 38 -1.38 17.64 8.21
N GLN A 39 -0.78 17.50 9.39
CA GLN A 39 -1.42 17.89 10.66
C GLN A 39 -1.57 19.42 10.79
N SER A 40 -0.56 20.19 10.39
CA SER A 40 -0.63 21.66 10.42
C SER A 40 -1.67 22.25 9.46
N CYS A 41 -1.96 21.52 8.37
CA CYS A 41 -2.95 21.88 7.36
C CYS A 41 -4.27 21.14 7.53
N ALA A 42 -4.59 20.66 8.73
CA ALA A 42 -5.84 19.95 8.98
C ALA A 42 -7.07 20.84 8.66
N PRO A 43 -8.18 20.26 8.13
CA PRO A 43 -8.37 18.83 7.84
C PRO A 43 -7.60 18.38 6.58
N SER A 44 -6.98 17.21 6.66
CA SER A 44 -6.17 16.64 5.57
C SER A 44 -6.44 15.14 5.38
N ARG A 45 -6.14 14.62 4.18
CA ARG A 45 -6.43 13.22 3.82
C ARG A 45 -5.26 12.54 3.17
N VAL A 46 -4.98 11.31 3.59
CA VAL A 46 -4.00 10.41 2.98
C VAL A 46 -4.73 9.29 2.27
N VAL A 47 -4.52 9.14 0.96
CA VAL A 47 -5.12 8.07 0.15
C VAL A 47 -4.00 7.16 -0.35
N ILE A 48 -4.03 5.91 0.13
CA ILE A 48 -3.01 4.89 -0.14
C ILE A 48 -3.58 3.87 -1.12
N VAL A 49 -2.97 3.75 -2.29
CA VAL A 49 -3.42 2.84 -3.33
C VAL A 49 -2.98 1.40 -3.04
N ALA A 50 -3.95 0.54 -2.76
CA ALA A 50 -3.85 -0.89 -2.59
C ALA A 50 -4.36 -1.63 -3.86
N SER A 51 -4.67 -2.92 -3.73
CA SER A 51 -5.19 -3.77 -4.81
C SER A 51 -5.89 -4.99 -4.22
N SER A 52 -6.82 -5.61 -4.96
CA SER A 52 -7.37 -6.94 -4.63
C SER A 52 -6.27 -8.00 -4.42
N ALA A 53 -5.09 -7.83 -5.02
CA ALA A 53 -3.92 -8.68 -4.80
C ALA A 53 -3.48 -8.81 -3.32
N HIS A 54 -3.92 -7.90 -2.43
CA HIS A 54 -3.66 -8.00 -0.99
C HIS A 54 -4.20 -9.29 -0.36
N CYS A 55 -5.23 -9.92 -0.95
CA CYS A 55 -5.81 -11.16 -0.41
C CYS A 55 -4.84 -12.36 -0.49
N ALA A 56 -3.85 -12.30 -1.38
CA ALA A 56 -2.82 -13.32 -1.54
C ALA A 56 -1.50 -12.95 -0.83
N GLY A 57 -1.46 -11.83 -0.10
CA GLY A 57 -0.29 -11.39 0.64
C GLY A 57 0.03 -12.31 1.83
N ARG A 58 1.31 -12.57 2.06
CA ARG A 58 1.88 -13.44 3.09
C ARG A 58 2.99 -12.70 3.82
N LEU A 59 2.63 -11.55 4.42
CA LEU A 59 3.59 -10.71 5.11
C LEU A 59 4.08 -11.36 6.40
N HIS A 60 5.40 -11.39 6.53
CA HIS A 60 6.11 -11.73 7.76
C HIS A 60 7.01 -10.54 8.13
N PRO A 61 6.79 -9.89 9.29
CA PRO A 61 7.57 -8.71 9.70
C PRO A 61 9.09 -8.96 9.76
N ASP A 62 9.52 -10.18 10.07
CA ASP A 62 10.94 -10.54 10.19
C ASP A 62 11.67 -10.68 8.85
N THR A 63 10.92 -10.89 7.77
CA THR A 63 11.45 -11.04 6.41
C THR A 63 11.01 -9.89 5.51
N LEU A 64 10.52 -8.80 6.08
CA LEU A 64 9.99 -7.66 5.35
C LEU A 64 11.05 -7.07 4.41
N GLY A 65 10.66 -6.76 3.18
CA GLY A 65 11.56 -6.23 2.16
C GLY A 65 12.52 -7.26 1.54
N ARG A 66 12.62 -8.48 2.05
CA ARG A 66 13.42 -9.53 1.39
C ARG A 66 12.63 -10.12 0.21
N PRO A 67 13.27 -10.41 -0.93
CA PRO A 67 12.60 -11.08 -2.04
C PRO A 67 12.03 -12.43 -1.58
N PRO A 68 10.73 -12.70 -1.79
CA PRO A 68 10.14 -13.98 -1.42
C PRO A 68 10.74 -15.12 -2.24
N PRO A 69 10.88 -16.33 -1.67
CA PRO A 69 11.47 -17.46 -2.37
C PRO A 69 10.52 -18.08 -3.39
N GLY A 70 11.06 -18.66 -4.47
CA GLY A 70 10.33 -19.51 -5.40
C GLY A 70 9.99 -18.87 -6.76
N PRO A 71 9.37 -19.65 -7.67
CA PRO A 71 9.18 -19.25 -9.08
C PRO A 71 8.14 -18.14 -9.28
N LEU A 72 7.36 -17.80 -8.25
CA LEU A 72 6.33 -16.75 -8.27
C LEU A 72 6.71 -15.56 -7.38
N SER A 73 8.01 -15.39 -7.08
CA SER A 73 8.52 -14.37 -6.16
C SER A 73 8.04 -12.96 -6.50
N THR A 74 8.13 -12.53 -7.75
CA THR A 74 7.69 -11.19 -8.17
C THR A 74 6.21 -10.94 -7.91
N PHE A 75 5.35 -11.94 -8.18
CA PHE A 75 3.91 -11.80 -7.96
C PHE A 75 3.60 -11.79 -6.47
N GLN A 76 4.24 -12.68 -5.69
CA GLN A 76 4.09 -12.70 -4.24
C GLN A 76 4.54 -11.38 -3.60
N ASP A 77 5.68 -10.83 -4.04
CA ASP A 77 6.20 -9.55 -3.54
C ASP A 77 5.24 -8.39 -3.81
N TYR A 78 4.62 -8.39 -4.99
CA TYR A 78 3.56 -7.45 -5.30
C TYR A 78 2.35 -7.61 -4.37
N CYS A 79 1.85 -8.84 -4.18
CA CYS A 79 0.75 -9.14 -3.25
C CYS A 79 1.07 -8.69 -1.81
N ASP A 80 2.30 -8.96 -1.35
CA ASP A 80 2.80 -8.57 -0.03
C ASP A 80 2.84 -7.05 0.10
N SER A 81 3.31 -6.33 -0.92
CA SER A 81 3.31 -4.86 -0.94
C SER A 81 1.90 -4.26 -0.88
N LYS A 82 0.92 -4.90 -1.53
CA LYS A 82 -0.47 -4.43 -1.52
C LYS A 82 -1.19 -4.75 -0.21
N LEU A 83 -0.85 -5.86 0.44
CA LEU A 83 -1.26 -6.12 1.82
C LEU A 83 -0.65 -5.10 2.79
N ALA A 84 0.62 -4.75 2.60
CA ALA A 84 1.32 -3.78 3.43
C ALA A 84 0.65 -2.41 3.36
N ASN A 85 0.21 -1.98 2.17
CA ASN A 85 -0.51 -0.73 2.00
C ASN A 85 -1.84 -0.67 2.76
N VAL A 86 -2.62 -1.76 2.81
CA VAL A 86 -3.88 -1.80 3.57
C VAL A 86 -3.61 -1.73 5.07
N LEU A 87 -2.65 -2.52 5.56
CA LEU A 87 -2.23 -2.52 6.96
C LEU A 87 -1.61 -1.17 7.37
N HIS A 88 -0.88 -0.52 6.47
CA HIS A 88 -0.30 0.81 6.70
C HIS A 88 -1.40 1.85 6.90
N ALA A 89 -2.42 1.88 6.03
CA ALA A 89 -3.55 2.79 6.19
C ALA A 89 -4.26 2.60 7.53
N ARG A 90 -4.41 1.34 7.96
CA ARG A 90 -5.03 0.96 9.23
C ARG A 90 -4.24 1.48 10.43
N GLU A 91 -2.94 1.21 10.50
CA GLU A 91 -2.10 1.68 11.60
C GLU A 91 -1.92 3.20 11.58
N LEU A 92 -1.80 3.80 10.40
CA LEU A 92 -1.70 5.26 10.24
C LEU A 92 -2.94 5.96 10.82
N ALA A 93 -4.13 5.44 10.53
CA ALA A 93 -5.37 5.98 11.07
C ALA A 93 -5.44 5.86 12.60
N THR A 94 -4.96 4.76 13.18
CA THR A 94 -4.86 4.59 14.64
C THR A 94 -3.94 5.66 15.24
N ARG A 95 -2.80 5.95 14.60
CA ARG A 95 -1.83 6.94 15.08
C ARG A 95 -2.28 8.39 14.88
N LEU A 96 -3.13 8.66 13.90
CA LEU A 96 -3.69 9.99 13.62
C LEU A 96 -4.99 10.28 14.35
N GLN A 97 -5.41 9.42 15.29
CA GLN A 97 -6.57 9.70 16.12
C GLN A 97 -6.38 11.03 16.87
N GLY A 98 -7.32 11.95 16.66
CA GLY A 98 -7.31 13.28 17.26
C GLY A 98 -6.64 14.38 16.43
N THR A 99 -5.98 14.08 15.30
CA THR A 99 -5.23 15.09 14.51
C THR A 99 -6.01 15.68 13.33
N GLN A 100 -7.30 15.34 13.18
CA GLN A 100 -8.15 15.71 12.02
C GLN A 100 -7.57 15.32 10.65
N VAL A 101 -6.55 14.45 10.63
CA VAL A 101 -6.01 13.83 9.41
C VAL A 101 -6.62 12.44 9.27
N THR A 102 -7.23 12.18 8.12
CA THR A 102 -7.84 10.87 7.84
C THR A 102 -7.02 10.09 6.81
N CYS A 103 -7.11 8.76 6.85
CA CYS A 103 -6.40 7.90 5.90
C CYS A 103 -7.32 6.83 5.33
N TYR A 104 -7.17 6.47 4.05
CA TYR A 104 -7.95 5.41 3.41
C TYR A 104 -7.06 4.54 2.53
N ALA A 105 -7.27 3.22 2.59
CA ALA A 105 -6.73 2.30 1.60
C ALA A 105 -7.73 2.17 0.45
N VAL A 106 -7.28 2.31 -0.79
CA VAL A 106 -8.16 2.26 -1.95
C VAL A 106 -7.74 1.20 -2.94
N HIS A 107 -8.69 0.41 -3.42
CA HIS A 107 -8.54 -0.33 -4.65
C HIS A 107 -9.11 0.52 -5.79
N PRO A 108 -8.30 0.83 -6.81
CA PRO A 108 -8.75 1.64 -7.93
C PRO A 108 -9.76 0.90 -8.83
N GLY A 109 -10.27 -0.27 -8.43
CA GLY A 109 -11.04 -1.15 -9.31
C GLY A 109 -10.13 -1.95 -10.24
N PHE A 110 -10.74 -2.63 -11.21
CA PHE A 110 -10.01 -3.45 -12.17
C PHE A 110 -9.40 -2.60 -13.29
N VAL A 111 -8.38 -1.81 -12.95
CA VAL A 111 -7.66 -0.98 -13.92
C VAL A 111 -6.47 -1.74 -14.49
N ASN A 112 -6.26 -1.61 -15.80
CA ASN A 112 -5.09 -2.09 -16.53
C ASN A 112 -3.83 -1.43 -15.96
N THR A 113 -3.26 -2.01 -14.91
CA THR A 113 -1.92 -1.66 -14.49
C THR A 113 -0.97 -2.40 -15.43
N GLU A 114 0.05 -1.71 -15.96
CA GLU A 114 1.10 -2.30 -16.82
C GLU A 114 1.95 -3.42 -16.14
N LEU A 115 1.44 -3.98 -15.05
CA LEU A 115 1.97 -5.04 -14.20
C LEU A 115 2.43 -6.28 -14.96
N PHE A 116 1.87 -6.56 -16.13
CA PHE A 116 2.13 -7.79 -16.90
C PHE A 116 3.11 -7.62 -18.06
N ARG A 117 3.71 -6.42 -18.24
CA ARG A 117 4.70 -6.16 -19.30
C ARG A 117 5.84 -7.17 -19.32
N HIS A 118 6.26 -7.63 -18.15
CA HIS A 118 7.40 -8.55 -17.96
C HIS A 118 6.99 -10.01 -17.69
N ALA A 119 5.70 -10.37 -17.89
CA ALA A 119 5.25 -11.75 -17.72
C ALA A 119 5.83 -12.66 -18.84
N PRO A 120 6.24 -13.90 -18.52
CA PRO A 120 6.73 -14.86 -19.50
C PRO A 120 5.73 -15.09 -20.64
N LEU A 121 6.22 -15.20 -21.90
CA LEU A 121 5.36 -15.33 -23.09
C LEU A 121 4.36 -16.50 -23.01
N TRP A 122 4.70 -17.59 -22.32
CA TRP A 122 3.85 -18.78 -22.19
C TRP A 122 2.65 -18.57 -21.25
N LEU A 123 2.70 -17.57 -20.36
CA LEU A 123 1.58 -17.19 -19.50
C LEU A 123 0.66 -16.14 -20.15
N LYS A 124 1.13 -15.43 -21.19
CA LYS A 124 0.35 -14.42 -21.90
C LYS A 124 -1.02 -14.91 -22.41
N PRO A 125 -1.20 -16.10 -23.02
CA PRO A 125 -2.53 -16.53 -23.49
C PRO A 125 -3.54 -16.79 -22.37
N LEU A 126 -3.09 -17.09 -21.15
CA LEU A 126 -3.96 -17.25 -19.98
C LEU A 126 -4.41 -15.87 -19.42
N PHE A 127 -3.54 -14.87 -19.53
CA PHE A 127 -3.76 -13.51 -19.02
C PHE A 127 -4.28 -12.52 -20.07
N LEU A 128 -4.25 -12.83 -21.36
CA LEU A 128 -4.76 -12.00 -22.46
C LEU A 128 -6.29 -11.78 -22.42
N PRO A 129 -7.14 -12.80 -22.22
CA PRO A 129 -8.58 -12.56 -22.05
C PRO A 129 -8.89 -11.83 -20.74
N LEU A 130 -8.05 -12.02 -19.72
CA LEU A 130 -8.08 -11.24 -18.48
C LEU A 130 -7.79 -9.77 -18.87
N ALA A 131 -6.62 -9.45 -19.41
CA ALA A 131 -6.21 -8.11 -19.82
C ALA A 131 -7.19 -7.39 -20.80
N TRP A 132 -7.84 -8.13 -21.71
CA TRP A 132 -8.84 -7.58 -22.63
C TRP A 132 -10.17 -7.22 -21.92
N LEU A 133 -10.53 -7.94 -20.85
CA LEU A 133 -11.63 -7.59 -19.94
C LEU A 133 -11.29 -6.38 -19.04
N PHE A 134 -10.01 -6.03 -18.89
CA PHE A 134 -9.49 -4.96 -18.00
C PHE A 134 -9.01 -3.71 -18.73
N PHE A 135 -9.32 -3.54 -20.03
CA PHE A 135 -9.20 -2.28 -20.76
C PHE A 135 -10.24 -1.22 -20.29
N LEU A 136 -10.50 -1.13 -18.97
CA LEU A 136 -11.35 -0.10 -18.37
C LEU A 136 -10.61 1.24 -18.30
N ASP A 137 -11.42 2.30 -18.40
CA ASP A 137 -11.01 3.69 -18.53
C ASP A 137 -10.14 4.14 -17.33
N ALA A 138 -9.06 4.88 -17.57
CA ALA A 138 -8.24 5.46 -16.51
C ALA A 138 -9.08 6.38 -15.60
N ALA A 139 -10.15 6.99 -16.14
CA ALA A 139 -11.10 7.76 -15.37
C ALA A 139 -11.87 6.88 -14.36
N GLU A 140 -12.32 5.69 -14.77
CA GLU A 140 -12.97 4.71 -13.89
C GLU A 140 -11.99 4.24 -12.80
N GLY A 141 -10.73 4.02 -13.17
CA GLY A 141 -9.68 3.63 -12.23
C GLY A 141 -9.38 4.66 -11.13
N ALA A 142 -9.56 5.94 -11.45
CA ALA A 142 -9.34 7.02 -10.50
C ALA A 142 -10.53 7.24 -9.56
N GLN A 143 -11.73 6.73 -9.87
CA GLN A 143 -12.97 7.07 -9.16
C GLN A 143 -12.88 6.83 -7.66
N THR A 144 -12.47 5.63 -7.23
CA THR A 144 -12.38 5.31 -5.79
C THR A 144 -11.34 6.19 -5.08
N SER A 145 -10.23 6.48 -5.75
CA SER A 145 -9.19 7.34 -5.18
C SER A 145 -9.68 8.79 -5.02
N LEU A 146 -10.38 9.30 -6.03
CA LEU A 146 -11.02 10.61 -6.01
C LEU A 146 -12.12 10.68 -4.95
N HIS A 147 -12.97 9.65 -4.87
CA HIS A 147 -14.00 9.53 -3.86
C HIS A 147 -13.41 9.65 -2.44
N CYS A 148 -12.37 8.88 -2.10
CA CYS A 148 -11.73 9.01 -0.79
C CYS A 148 -11.03 10.37 -0.60
N ALA A 149 -10.53 10.98 -1.66
CA ALA A 149 -9.89 12.28 -1.59
C ALA A 149 -10.89 13.45 -1.40
N THR A 150 -12.11 13.36 -1.94
CA THR A 150 -13.04 14.52 -2.03
C THR A 150 -14.39 14.32 -1.36
N GLN A 151 -14.85 13.10 -1.13
CA GLN A 151 -16.19 12.85 -0.56
C GLN A 151 -16.27 13.32 0.89
N GLU A 152 -17.27 14.12 1.25
CA GLU A 152 -17.54 14.50 2.64
C GLU A 152 -18.32 13.39 3.38
N GLY A 153 -18.15 13.30 4.71
CA GLY A 153 -18.90 12.37 5.56
C GLY A 153 -18.29 10.98 5.70
N ILE A 154 -17.11 10.74 5.11
CA ILE A 154 -16.38 9.47 5.21
C ILE A 154 -15.30 9.47 6.29
N GLU A 155 -15.14 10.57 7.03
CA GLU A 155 -14.07 10.76 8.04
C GLU A 155 -14.10 9.69 9.14
N CYS A 156 -15.29 9.19 9.49
CA CYS A 156 -15.47 8.11 10.45
C CYS A 156 -14.93 6.75 9.95
N PHE A 157 -14.66 6.62 8.65
CA PHE A 157 -14.08 5.43 8.03
C PHE A 157 -12.57 5.54 7.83
N SER A 158 -11.89 6.45 8.54
CA SER A 158 -10.42 6.49 8.56
C SER A 158 -9.82 5.12 8.92
N GLY A 159 -8.81 4.69 8.17
CA GLY A 159 -8.14 3.40 8.30
C GLY A 159 -8.88 2.23 7.63
N ARG A 160 -9.95 2.51 6.88
CA ARG A 160 -10.72 1.49 6.17
C ARG A 160 -10.33 1.38 4.71
N TYR A 161 -10.81 0.28 4.11
CA TYR A 161 -10.56 -0.08 2.73
C TYR A 161 -11.78 0.25 1.87
N PHE A 162 -11.54 0.92 0.75
CA PHE A 162 -12.55 1.29 -0.22
C PHE A 162 -12.27 0.64 -1.57
N ALA A 163 -13.33 0.21 -2.22
CA ALA A 163 -13.32 -0.32 -3.58
C ALA A 163 -14.66 0.00 -4.24
N ASP A 164 -14.64 0.36 -5.51
CA ASP A 164 -15.82 0.80 -6.27
C ASP A 164 -16.57 1.96 -5.57
N CYS A 165 -15.84 2.93 -5.03
CA CYS A 165 -16.38 4.06 -4.25
C CYS A 165 -17.20 3.68 -3.00
N HIS A 166 -17.09 2.43 -2.54
CA HIS A 166 -17.81 1.94 -1.36
C HIS A 166 -16.84 1.36 -0.31
N LEU A 167 -17.27 1.41 0.95
CA LEU A 167 -16.59 0.72 2.04
C LEU A 167 -16.66 -0.79 1.78
N GLN A 168 -15.51 -1.45 1.78
CA GLN A 168 -15.44 -2.90 1.63
C GLN A 168 -14.58 -3.51 2.73
N GLU A 169 -14.88 -4.74 3.08
CA GLU A 169 -14.12 -5.46 4.08
C GLU A 169 -12.91 -6.15 3.44
N PRO A 170 -11.67 -5.81 3.84
CA PRO A 170 -10.49 -6.43 3.26
C PRO A 170 -10.28 -7.84 3.84
N TRP A 171 -9.40 -8.61 3.21
CA TRP A 171 -9.07 -9.98 3.62
C TRP A 171 -8.73 -10.04 5.13
N PRO A 172 -9.06 -11.13 5.88
CA PRO A 172 -8.88 -11.18 7.33
C PRO A 172 -7.49 -10.74 7.83
N LEU A 173 -6.43 -11.10 7.10
CA LEU A 173 -5.06 -10.73 7.46
C LEU A 173 -4.82 -9.20 7.41
N ALA A 174 -5.49 -8.50 6.50
CA ALA A 174 -5.44 -7.04 6.40
C ALA A 174 -6.22 -6.31 7.52
N ARG A 175 -6.93 -7.05 8.38
CA ARG A 175 -7.66 -6.53 9.54
C ARG A 175 -6.94 -6.80 10.87
N ASP A 176 -5.77 -7.44 10.83
CA ASP A 176 -5.00 -7.76 12.03
C ASP A 176 -4.20 -6.53 12.53
N ASP A 177 -4.65 -5.95 13.64
CA ASP A 177 -3.99 -4.81 14.30
C ASP A 177 -2.56 -5.13 14.79
N ARG A 178 -2.30 -6.37 15.20
CA ARG A 178 -0.96 -6.78 15.65
C ARG A 178 0.00 -6.83 14.47
N LEU A 179 -0.46 -7.39 13.35
CA LEU A 179 0.33 -7.40 12.12
C LEU A 179 0.55 -5.99 11.58
N ALA A 180 -0.46 -5.12 11.62
CA ALA A 180 -0.33 -3.73 11.19
C ALA A 180 0.72 -2.97 12.00
N ARG A 181 0.72 -3.14 13.34
CA ARG A 181 1.74 -2.55 14.21
C ARG A 181 3.14 -3.12 13.95
N ALA A 182 3.26 -4.45 13.84
CA ALA A 182 4.54 -5.10 13.57
C ALA A 182 5.12 -4.67 12.21
N LEU A 183 4.27 -4.53 11.18
CA LEU A 183 4.63 -3.98 9.88
C LEU A 183 5.15 -2.54 10.01
N TRP A 184 4.48 -1.69 10.78
CA TRP A 184 4.89 -0.31 11.00
C TRP A 184 6.27 -0.23 11.63
N GLU A 185 6.48 -0.91 12.76
CA GLU A 185 7.77 -0.92 13.46
C GLU A 185 8.89 -1.49 12.59
N ALA A 186 8.61 -2.53 11.81
CA ALA A 186 9.55 -3.05 10.83
C ALA A 186 9.86 -2.01 9.75
N SER A 187 8.84 -1.33 9.22
CA SER A 187 9.02 -0.30 8.19
C SER A 187 9.86 0.87 8.71
N GLU A 188 9.62 1.37 9.93
CA GLU A 188 10.43 2.42 10.57
C GLU A 188 11.90 2.03 10.69
N ARG A 189 12.20 0.78 11.07
CA ARG A 189 13.57 0.28 11.12
C ARG A 189 14.21 0.25 9.74
N LEU A 190 13.49 -0.25 8.74
CA LEU A 190 14.01 -0.39 7.37
C LEU A 190 14.25 0.95 6.68
N VAL A 191 13.46 1.98 6.98
CA VAL A 191 13.66 3.33 6.43
C VAL A 191 14.52 4.24 7.32
N GLY A 192 15.10 3.70 8.40
CA GLY A 192 16.02 4.44 9.27
C GLY A 192 15.37 5.44 10.24
N LEU A 193 14.05 5.38 10.44
CA LEU A 193 13.33 6.26 11.38
C LEU A 193 13.31 5.73 12.82
N GLY A 194 13.60 4.44 13.04
CA GLY A 194 13.59 3.79 14.36
C GLY A 194 14.67 4.25 15.37
N GLY A 195 15.43 5.31 15.08
CA GLY A 195 16.58 5.75 15.87
C GLY A 195 16.49 7.13 16.56
N ALA A 196 15.45 7.94 16.31
CA ALA A 196 15.38 9.32 16.82
C ALA A 196 14.65 9.46 18.17
N GLY A 197 14.85 8.50 19.08
CA GLY A 197 14.32 8.51 20.46
C GLY A 197 15.40 8.42 21.55
N GLY A 198 16.69 8.40 21.17
CA GLY A 198 17.79 8.44 22.12
C GLY A 198 18.20 9.87 22.41
N SER A 199 17.92 10.33 23.62
CA SER A 199 18.49 11.53 24.26
C SER A 199 19.98 11.75 23.90
N PRO A 200 20.44 13.01 23.71
CA PRO A 200 21.87 13.27 23.62
C PRO A 200 22.50 12.83 24.95
N SER A 201 23.49 11.94 24.86
CA SER A 201 24.28 11.56 26.04
C SER A 201 25.13 12.75 26.51
N PRO A 202 25.34 12.89 27.82
CA PRO A 202 25.98 14.05 28.44
C PRO A 202 27.46 14.24 28.07
#